data_AF-A0A352S5H7-F1
#
_entry.id   AF-A0A352S5H7-F1
#
_cell.length_a   1.000
_cell.length_b   1.000
_cell.length_c   1.000
_cell.angle_alpha   90.00
_cell.angle_beta   90.00
_cell.angle_gamma   90.00
#
_symmetry.space_group_name_H-M   'P 1'
#
loop_
_entity.id
_entity.type
_entity.pdbx_description
1 polymer ?
#
loop_
_entity_poly.entity_id
_entity_poly.type
_entity_poly.pdbx_seq_one_letter_code
_entity_poly.pdbx_strand_id
1 'polypeptide(L)'
;MCCVSVAHAENLYLFSLATGVAPRYEGSRDYRPVVGPVLAAQFGNGFFISSADGAGYRKQFSNGLFVSAALGYAMGRTDENRFNGPGSDYLKGMGNIPGSLLVSVQAG
;
A
#
# COMPACT_ATOMS: atom_id res chain seq x y z
N MET A 1 -34.12 -2.44 3.26
CA MET A 1 -33.75 -3.30 2.13
C MET A 1 -32.52 -4.09 2.58
N CYS A 2 -32.72 -5.34 3.00
CA CYS A 2 -31.68 -6.15 3.62
C CYS A 2 -30.81 -6.76 2.51
N CYS A 3 -29.56 -6.32 2.38
CA CYS A 3 -28.60 -7.05 1.57
C CYS A 3 -28.19 -8.29 2.37
N VAL A 4 -28.79 -9.42 2.01
CA VAL A 4 -28.32 -10.73 2.42
C VAL A 4 -26.91 -10.88 1.85
N SER A 5 -25.89 -10.74 2.68
CA SER A 5 -24.55 -11.24 2.34
C SER A 5 -24.63 -12.76 2.31
N VAL A 6 -24.95 -13.30 1.14
CA VAL A 6 -24.73 -14.70 0.83
C VAL A 6 -23.24 -14.94 1.00
N ALA A 7 -22.87 -15.83 1.93
CA ALA A 7 -21.53 -16.34 2.10
C ALA A 7 -21.15 -17.21 0.89
N HIS A 8 -20.92 -16.58 -0.25
CA HIS A 8 -20.13 -17.13 -1.34
C HIS A 8 -18.70 -16.62 -1.11
N ALA A 9 -17.67 -17.40 -1.42
CA ALA A 9 -16.29 -16.91 -1.36
C ALA A 9 -16.09 -15.88 -2.48
N GLU A 10 -16.59 -14.66 -2.27
CA GLU A 10 -16.57 -13.58 -3.23
C GLU A 10 -15.15 -13.05 -3.29
N ASN A 11 -14.46 -13.39 -4.38
CA ASN A 11 -13.19 -12.75 -4.71
C ASN A 11 -13.51 -11.36 -5.27
N LEU A 12 -13.20 -10.32 -4.50
CA LEU A 12 -13.40 -8.93 -4.88
C LEU A 12 -12.16 -8.42 -5.58
N TYR A 13 -12.31 -8.00 -6.84
CA TYR A 13 -11.25 -7.36 -7.61
C TYR A 13 -11.58 -5.89 -7.81
N LEU A 14 -10.64 -5.03 -7.44
CA LEU A 14 -10.73 -3.58 -7.55
C LEU A 14 -9.65 -3.09 -8.50
N PHE A 15 -10.06 -2.34 -9.51
CA PHE A 15 -9.19 -1.49 -10.29
C PHE A 15 -9.65 -0.05 -10.10
N SER A 16 -8.73 0.82 -9.67
CA SER A 16 -9.05 2.20 -9.33
C SER A 16 -7.88 3.11 -9.65
N LEU A 17 -8.12 4.42 -9.66
CA LEU A 17 -7.07 5.43 -9.76
C LEU A 17 -7.01 6.16 -8.43
N ALA A 18 -5.84 6.15 -7.78
CA ALA A 18 -5.61 6.89 -6.55
C ALA A 18 -4.76 8.13 -6.84
N THR A 19 -5.11 9.22 -6.17
CA THR A 19 -4.31 10.44 -6.13
C THR A 19 -4.08 10.82 -4.67
N GLY A 20 -2.95 11.46 -4.40
CA GLY A 20 -2.61 11.87 -3.05
C GLY A 20 -1.41 12.80 -3.02
N VAL A 21 -0.99 13.14 -1.81
CA VAL A 21 0.22 13.92 -1.56
C VAL A 21 1.07 13.12 -0.59
N ALA A 22 2.30 12.83 -1.00
CA ALA A 22 3.24 12.05 -0.21
C ALA A 22 4.56 12.81 -0.07
N PRO A 23 5.30 12.63 1.04
CA PRO A 23 6.64 13.19 1.15
C PRO A 23 7.54 12.60 0.06
N ARG A 24 8.55 13.36 -0.39
CA ARG A 24 9.50 12.88 -1.44
C ARG A 24 10.29 11.65 -1.01
N TYR A 25 10.44 11.45 0.29
CA TYR A 25 11.04 10.30 0.95
C TYR A 25 10.61 10.31 2.42
N GLU A 26 10.76 9.19 3.11
CA GLU A 26 10.44 9.08 4.54
C GLU A 26 11.17 10.14 5.38
N GLY A 27 10.41 10.96 6.12
CA GLY A 27 10.94 12.08 6.92
C GLY A 27 11.22 13.38 6.16
N SER A 28 10.91 13.46 4.86
CA SER A 28 11.10 14.69 4.08
C SER A 28 10.13 15.80 4.49
N ARG A 29 10.61 17.05 4.46
CA ARG A 29 9.76 18.25 4.56
C ARG A 29 9.13 18.65 3.22
N ASP A 30 9.60 18.05 2.13
CA ASP A 30 9.10 18.29 0.78
C ASP A 30 8.05 17.25 0.41
N TYR A 31 6.94 17.73 -0.13
CA TYR A 31 5.83 16.90 -0.59
C TYR A 31 5.67 16.97 -2.10
N ARG A 32 5.16 15.90 -2.68
CA ARG A 32 4.80 15.84 -4.10
C ARG A 32 3.42 15.21 -4.29
N PRO A 33 2.69 15.60 -5.34
CA PRO A 33 1.52 14.84 -5.75
C PRO A 33 1.95 13.45 -6.23
N VAL A 34 1.14 12.45 -5.88
CA VAL A 34 1.26 11.08 -6.39
C VAL A 34 -0.06 10.72 -7.07
N VAL A 35 0.04 10.08 -8.22
CA VAL A 35 -1.10 9.54 -8.95
C VAL A 35 -0.70 8.19 -9.50
N GLY A 36 -1.58 7.20 -9.37
CA GLY A 36 -1.30 5.88 -9.89
C GLY A 36 -2.52 4.98 -9.84
N PRO A 37 -2.56 3.96 -10.70
CA PRO A 37 -3.57 2.92 -10.60
C PRO A 37 -3.35 2.12 -9.31
N VAL A 38 -4.47 1.70 -8.71
CA VAL A 38 -4.51 0.75 -7.60
C VAL A 38 -5.22 -0.49 -8.09
N LEU A 39 -4.52 -1.62 -7.96
CA LEU A 39 -5.05 -2.95 -8.20
C LEU A 39 -5.16 -3.63 -6.84
N ALA A 40 -6.34 -4.09 -6.47
CA ALA A 40 -6.53 -4.90 -5.28
C ALA A 40 -7.40 -6.12 -5.56
N ALA A 41 -7.08 -7.21 -4.89
CA ALA A 41 -7.82 -8.46 -4.91
C ALA A 41 -7.99 -8.92 -3.47
N GLN A 42 -9.23 -9.15 -3.03
CA GLN A 42 -9.53 -9.74 -1.73
C GLN A 42 -10.22 -11.07 -1.95
N PHE A 43 -9.77 -12.09 -1.23
CA PHE A 43 -10.25 -13.45 -1.34
C PHE A 43 -11.11 -13.80 -0.13
N GLY A 44 -12.18 -14.57 -0.32
CA GLY A 44 -13.12 -14.92 0.74
C GLY A 44 -12.52 -15.71 1.92
N ASN A 45 -11.29 -16.21 1.79
CA ASN A 45 -10.53 -16.86 2.86
C ASN A 45 -9.78 -15.87 3.78
N GLY A 46 -9.78 -14.57 3.47
CA GLY A 46 -9.11 -13.49 4.20
C GLY A 46 -7.78 -13.06 3.59
N PHE A 47 -7.29 -13.72 2.54
CA PHE A 47 -6.11 -13.26 1.82
C PHE A 47 -6.43 -12.02 0.99
N PHE A 48 -5.45 -11.15 0.81
CA PHE A 48 -5.55 -10.03 -0.11
C PHE A 48 -4.21 -9.74 -0.80
N ILE A 49 -4.29 -9.14 -1.98
CA ILE A 49 -3.14 -8.62 -2.71
C ILE A 49 -3.53 -7.22 -3.20
N SER A 50 -2.70 -6.22 -2.91
CA SER A 50 -2.90 -4.82 -3.25
C SER A 50 -1.58 -4.29 -3.83
N SER A 51 -1.64 -3.50 -4.90
CA SER A 51 -0.47 -2.79 -5.41
C SER A 51 0.01 -1.68 -4.47
N ALA A 52 -0.86 -1.23 -3.54
CA ALA A 52 -0.53 -0.21 -2.55
C ALA A 52 0.00 -0.83 -1.24
N ASP A 53 -0.62 -1.91 -0.75
CA ASP A 53 -0.31 -2.50 0.56
C ASP A 53 0.55 -3.78 0.47
N GLY A 54 0.67 -4.35 -0.73
CA GLY A 54 1.32 -5.64 -0.96
C GLY A 54 0.38 -6.83 -0.75
N ALA A 55 0.94 -7.98 -0.42
CA ALA A 55 0.19 -9.22 -0.22
C ALA A 55 0.07 -9.55 1.27
N GLY A 56 -1.12 -9.92 1.71
CA GLY A 56 -1.38 -10.11 3.12
C GLY A 56 -2.59 -10.96 3.44
N TYR A 57 -2.90 -10.99 4.72
CA TYR A 57 -4.00 -11.70 5.29
C TYR A 57 -4.71 -10.83 6.32
N ARG A 58 -6.03 -10.78 6.23
CA ARG A 58 -6.91 -10.08 7.15
C ARG A 58 -7.92 -11.06 7.72
N LYS A 59 -8.04 -11.06 9.05
CA LYS A 59 -9.15 -11.68 9.77
C LYS A 59 -10.01 -10.63 10.41
N GLN A 60 -11.30 -10.71 10.13
CA GLN A 60 -12.31 -9.92 10.78
C GLN A 60 -13.11 -10.83 11.72
N PHE A 61 -13.31 -10.36 12.94
CA PHE A 61 -14.07 -11.03 13.98
C PHE A 61 -15.50 -10.52 13.98
N SER A 62 -16.43 -11.33 14.51
CA SER A 62 -17.87 -11.01 14.53
C SER A 62 -18.22 -9.79 15.39
N ASN A 63 -17.32 -9.38 16.30
CA ASN A 63 -17.44 -8.20 17.14
C ASN A 63 -16.95 -6.91 16.47
N GLY A 64 -16.60 -6.95 15.17
CA GLY A 64 -16.10 -5.80 14.42
C GLY A 64 -14.60 -5.56 14.52
N LEU A 65 -13.89 -6.29 15.39
CA LEU A 65 -12.43 -6.23 15.45
C LEU A 65 -11.82 -6.86 14.20
N PHE A 66 -10.62 -6.42 13.84
CA PHE A 66 -9.82 -7.03 12.80
C PHE A 66 -8.34 -7.09 13.16
N VAL A 67 -7.68 -8.07 12.59
CA VAL A 67 -6.22 -8.16 12.54
C VAL A 67 -5.79 -8.40 11.10
N SER A 68 -4.72 -7.75 10.68
CA SER A 68 -4.12 -8.00 9.38
C SER A 68 -2.61 -7.97 9.43
N ALA A 69 -1.99 -8.81 8.62
CA ALA A 69 -0.56 -8.81 8.37
C ALA A 69 -0.32 -8.76 6.87
N ALA A 70 0.61 -7.93 6.42
CA ALA A 70 0.95 -7.81 5.00
C ALA A 70 2.45 -7.67 4.76
N LEU A 71 2.87 -8.15 3.60
CA LEU A 71 4.19 -7.99 3.04
C LEU A 71 4.11 -7.06 1.84
N GLY A 72 4.72 -5.89 2.00
CA GLY A 72 4.81 -4.86 0.97
C GLY A 72 6.23 -4.69 0.45
N TYR A 73 6.37 -3.92 -0.61
CA TYR A 73 7.66 -3.49 -1.12
C TYR A 73 7.70 -1.97 -1.15
N ALA A 74 8.64 -1.38 -0.41
CA ALA A 74 8.94 0.03 -0.54
C ALA A 74 9.89 0.22 -1.73
N MET A 75 9.43 0.97 -2.73
CA MET A 75 10.34 1.48 -3.75
C MET A 75 11.32 2.42 -3.05
N GLY A 76 12.62 2.09 -3.10
CA GLY A 76 13.67 2.84 -2.43
C GLY A 76 13.75 4.30 -2.92
N ARG A 77 14.75 5.04 -2.45
CA ARG A 77 14.94 6.44 -2.86
C ARG A 77 16.21 6.64 -3.65
N THR A 78 16.13 7.49 -4.67
CA THR A 78 17.29 7.97 -5.40
C THR A 78 17.86 9.24 -4.76
N ASP A 79 19.12 9.52 -5.03
CA ASP A 79 19.82 10.74 -4.63
C ASP A 79 19.53 11.97 -5.54
N GLU A 80 18.63 11.82 -6.50
CA GLU A 80 18.25 12.85 -7.47
C GLU A 80 16.73 13.06 -7.45
N ASN A 81 16.29 14.28 -7.80
CA ASN A 81 14.87 14.56 -7.94
C ASN A 81 14.34 13.99 -9.27
N ARG A 82 13.47 12.96 -9.19
CA ARG A 82 12.76 12.41 -10.36
C ARG A 82 11.27 12.43 -10.15
N PHE A 83 10.54 12.67 -11.24
CA PHE A 83 9.07 12.69 -11.22
C PHE A 83 8.46 11.33 -10.87
N ASN A 84 9.08 10.22 -11.30
CA ASN A 84 8.52 8.87 -11.20
C ASN A 84 9.12 8.00 -10.06
N GLY A 85 9.57 8.59 -8.96
CA GLY A 85 10.15 7.79 -7.87
C GLY A 85 10.68 8.60 -6.70
N PRO A 86 10.71 8.06 -5.47
CA PRO A 86 11.19 8.79 -4.29
C PRO A 86 12.64 9.26 -4.47
N GLY A 87 12.96 10.48 -4.05
CA GLY A 87 14.29 11.08 -4.26
C GLY A 87 14.27 12.61 -4.29
N SER A 88 15.43 13.23 -4.16
CA SER A 88 15.59 14.69 -4.15
C SER A 88 17.03 15.11 -4.38
N ASP A 89 17.26 16.25 -5.04
CA ASP A 89 18.60 16.82 -5.24
C ASP A 89 19.29 17.22 -3.92
N TYR A 90 18.53 17.38 -2.82
CA TYR A 90 19.08 17.53 -1.47
C TYR A 90 19.86 16.29 -1.00
N LEU A 91 19.63 15.14 -1.63
CA LEU A 91 20.28 13.88 -1.30
C LEU A 91 21.48 13.60 -2.20
N LYS A 92 21.80 14.51 -3.13
CA LYS A 92 22.83 14.32 -4.16
C LYS A 92 24.18 14.05 -3.51
N GLY A 93 24.81 12.94 -3.88
CA GLY A 93 26.09 12.50 -3.32
C GLY A 93 25.98 11.65 -2.05
N MET A 94 24.79 11.44 -1.48
CA MET A 94 24.56 10.47 -0.40
C MET A 94 24.35 9.04 -0.92
N GLY A 95 24.18 8.87 -2.22
CA GLY A 95 23.91 7.57 -2.86
C GLY A 95 22.45 7.11 -2.76
N ASN A 96 22.14 6.08 -3.54
CA ASN A 96 20.80 5.52 -3.66
C ASN A 96 20.50 4.53 -2.53
N ILE A 97 19.29 4.59 -1.97
CA ILE A 97 18.79 3.58 -1.05
C ILE A 97 17.98 2.57 -1.87
N PRO A 98 18.38 1.28 -1.90
CA PRO A 98 17.62 0.25 -2.60
C PRO A 98 16.25 0.05 -1.95
N GLY A 99 15.29 -0.44 -2.73
CA GLY A 99 13.97 -0.77 -2.18
C GLY A 99 14.04 -1.92 -1.18
N SER A 100 13.10 -1.94 -0.25
CA SER A 100 13.09 -2.86 0.89
C SER A 100 11.76 -3.59 1.00
N LEU A 101 11.80 -4.81 1.51
CA LEU A 101 10.60 -5.52 1.93
C LEU A 101 10.10 -4.91 3.24
N LEU A 102 8.79 -4.66 3.28
CA LEU A 102 8.10 -4.16 4.46
C LEU A 102 7.19 -5.25 5.00
N VAL A 103 7.18 -5.38 6.32
CA VAL A 103 6.19 -6.19 7.04
C VAL A 103 5.33 -5.22 7.81
N SER A 104 4.02 -5.24 7.56
CA SER A 104 3.06 -4.44 8.30
C SER A 104 2.10 -5.34 9.07
N VAL A 105 1.75 -4.90 10.27
CA VAL A 105 0.74 -5.54 11.11
C VAL A 105 -0.20 -4.45 11.58
N GLN A 106 -1.50 -4.69 11.43
CA GLN A 106 -2.55 -3.75 11.82
C GLN A 106 -3.58 -4.50 12.65
N ALA A 107 -4.11 -3.84 13.67
CA ALA A 107 -5.20 -4.34 14.49
C ALA A 107 -6.10 -3.17 14.88
N GLY A 108 -7.40 -3.41 14.98
CA GLY A 108 -8.41 -2.41 15.31
C GLY A 108 -9.76 -3.02 15.64
#